data_AF-A0A7S2XBR9-F1
#
_entry.id   AF-A0A7S2XBR9-F1
#
_cell.length_a   1.000
_cell.length_b   1.000
_cell.length_c   1.000
_cell.angle_alpha   90.00
_cell.angle_beta   90.00
_cell.angle_gamma   90.00
#
_symmetry.space_group_name_H-M   'P 1'
#
loop_
_entity.id
_entity.type
_entity.pdbx_description
1 polymer ?
#
loop_
_entity_poly.entity_id
_entity_poly.type
_entity_poly.pdbx_seq_one_letter_code
_entity_poly.pdbx_strand_id
1 'polypeptide(L)'
;RQRHFGGHRQRVPESWLVNRIDVNDCTDKWWNTSKETTEALSMRINEFINWVRYSTEKSLIVVGHSAFFREFVQNYASPALCSKKPALVMGKLMNCEMRGIRFDLSTGMIEDIVPVAKPDVHTSV
;
A
#
# COMPACT_ATOMS: atom_id res chain seq x y z
N ARG A 1 15.15 37.22 8.13
CA ARG A 1 13.96 36.59 8.78
C ARG A 1 14.06 35.07 8.60
N GLN A 2 14.80 34.39 9.49
CA GLN A 2 14.88 32.92 9.54
C GLN A 2 13.65 32.41 10.29
N ARG A 3 12.94 31.42 9.73
CA ARG A 3 11.84 30.73 10.41
C ARG A 3 12.40 29.49 11.08
N HIS A 4 12.44 29.48 12.41
CA HIS A 4 12.68 28.27 13.19
C HIS A 4 11.44 27.38 13.11
N PHE A 5 11.56 26.22 12.45
CA PHE A 5 10.61 25.13 12.59
C PHE A 5 10.97 24.33 13.85
N GLY A 6 10.48 24.79 15.00
CA GLY A 6 10.51 24.03 16.26
C GLY A 6 9.46 22.92 16.23
N GLY A 7 9.76 21.82 15.55
CA GLY A 7 8.90 20.63 15.58
C GLY A 7 9.11 19.87 16.87
N HIS A 8 8.11 19.87 17.76
CA HIS A 8 8.01 18.91 18.86
C HIS A 8 7.95 17.50 18.27
N ARG A 9 9.09 16.80 18.19
CA ARG A 9 9.11 15.34 18.09
C ARG A 9 8.54 14.81 19.41
N GLN A 10 7.25 14.48 19.43
CA GLN A 10 6.73 13.66 20.52
C GLN A 10 7.47 12.32 20.47
N ARG A 11 8.23 12.02 21.53
CA ARG A 11 8.84 10.69 21.68
C ARG A 11 7.69 9.70 21.86
N VAL A 12 7.65 8.68 21.01
CA VAL A 12 6.72 7.56 21.18
C VAL A 12 7.04 6.93 22.54
N PRO A 13 6.06 6.74 23.44
CA PRO A 13 6.29 6.09 24.72
C PRO A 13 6.90 4.70 24.50
N GLU A 14 7.95 4.39 25.25
CA GLU A 14 8.69 3.12 25.11
C GLU A 14 7.79 1.89 25.35
N SER A 15 6.73 2.07 26.14
CA SER A 15 5.65 1.10 26.35
C SER A 15 4.80 0.78 25.12
N TRP A 16 4.95 1.51 24.00
CA TRP A 16 4.27 1.23 22.73
C TRP A 16 5.14 0.39 21.79
N LEU A 17 6.42 0.19 22.10
CA LEU A 17 7.35 -0.68 21.36
C LEU A 17 7.20 -2.16 21.78
N VAL A 18 5.98 -2.58 22.11
CA VAL A 18 5.69 -3.92 22.65
C VAL A 18 6.01 -5.03 21.64
N ASN A 19 6.09 -4.69 20.36
CA ASN A 19 6.69 -5.54 19.35
C ASN A 19 8.06 -4.97 19.00
N ARG A 20 9.07 -5.85 18.94
CA ARG A 20 10.46 -5.52 18.55
C ARG A 20 10.50 -4.91 17.15
N ILE A 21 10.19 -3.62 17.04
CA ILE A 21 10.36 -2.86 15.80
C ILE A 21 11.86 -2.71 15.63
N ASP A 22 12.42 -3.49 14.72
CA ASP A 22 13.82 -3.33 14.33
C ASP A 22 13.93 -2.04 13.51
N VAL A 23 14.37 -0.98 14.19
CA VAL A 23 14.62 0.33 13.57
C VAL A 23 15.83 0.33 12.64
N ASN A 24 16.62 -0.76 12.60
CA ASN A 24 17.79 -0.93 11.75
C ASN A 24 17.55 -1.86 10.55
N ASP A 25 16.33 -2.36 10.33
CA ASP A 25 15.98 -3.20 9.16
C ASP A 25 16.04 -2.44 7.81
N CYS A 26 16.45 -1.18 7.84
CA CYS A 26 16.77 -0.38 6.65
C CYS A 26 18.18 0.18 6.78
N THR A 27 19.19 -0.65 6.53
CA THR A 27 20.59 -0.24 6.46
C THR A 27 20.91 0.56 5.20
N ASP A 28 20.12 0.38 4.14
CA ASP A 28 20.31 1.01 2.84
C ASP A 28 19.37 2.18 2.59
N LYS A 29 19.74 3.04 1.63
CA LYS A 29 18.83 4.07 1.14
C LYS A 29 17.59 3.41 0.51
N TRP A 30 16.44 3.62 1.14
CA TRP A 30 15.10 3.29 0.61
C TRP A 30 14.72 3.98 -0.71
N TRP A 31 15.55 4.88 -1.24
CA TRP A 31 15.40 5.46 -2.57
C TRP A 31 16.72 5.39 -3.33
N ASN A 32 16.66 5.09 -4.63
CA ASN A 32 17.79 5.22 -5.52
C ASN A 32 17.36 6.04 -6.76
N THR A 33 18.34 6.56 -7.49
CA THR A 33 18.09 7.29 -8.76
C THR A 33 17.94 6.34 -9.94
N SER A 34 18.17 5.04 -9.73
CA SER A 34 18.12 4.03 -10.77
C SER A 34 16.68 3.68 -11.08
N LYS A 35 16.32 3.67 -12.36
CA LYS A 35 15.02 3.15 -12.77
C LYS A 35 15.06 1.62 -12.65
N GLU A 36 14.14 1.08 -11.88
CA GLU A 36 13.86 -0.36 -11.86
C GLU A 36 13.30 -0.78 -13.22
N THR A 37 13.67 -1.99 -13.68
CA THR A 37 13.11 -2.53 -14.93
C THR A 37 11.70 -3.06 -14.69
N THR A 38 10.87 -3.12 -15.73
CA THR A 38 9.50 -3.64 -15.64
C THR A 38 9.49 -5.09 -15.16
N GLU A 39 10.49 -5.88 -15.54
CA GLU A 39 10.64 -7.29 -15.17
C GLU A 39 10.96 -7.43 -13.67
N ALA A 40 11.88 -6.61 -13.14
CA ALA A 40 12.21 -6.61 -11.72
C ALA A 40 11.01 -6.19 -10.86
N LEU A 41 10.27 -5.17 -11.30
CA LEU A 41 9.04 -4.75 -10.63
C LEU A 41 7.97 -5.87 -10.65
N SER A 42 7.78 -6.52 -11.80
CA SER A 42 6.84 -7.63 -11.95
C SER A 42 7.21 -8.82 -11.08
N MET A 43 8.52 -9.12 -10.95
CA MET A 43 9.01 -10.17 -10.06
C MET A 43 8.65 -9.88 -8.60
N ARG A 44 8.88 -8.65 -8.12
CA ARG A 44 8.54 -8.24 -6.76
C ARG A 44 7.04 -8.26 -6.48
N ILE A 45 6.21 -7.87 -7.45
CA ILE A 45 4.75 -7.98 -7.32
C ILE A 45 4.35 -9.46 -7.23
N ASN A 46 4.93 -10.35 -8.03
CA ASN A 46 4.66 -11.78 -7.95
C ASN A 46 5.08 -12.39 -6.60
N GLU A 47 6.24 -12.01 -6.08
CA GLU A 47 6.70 -12.43 -4.75
C GLU A 47 5.72 -11.97 -3.67
N PHE A 48 5.29 -10.70 -3.72
CA PHE A 48 4.28 -10.18 -2.82
C PHE A 48 2.97 -10.97 -2.91
N ILE A 49 2.50 -11.29 -4.12
CA ILE A 49 1.26 -12.05 -4.31
C ILE A 49 1.37 -13.48 -3.80
N ASN A 50 2.51 -14.12 -4.02
CA ASN A 50 2.77 -15.44 -3.44
C ASN A 50 2.78 -15.38 -1.91
N TRP A 51 3.40 -14.36 -1.33
CA TRP A 51 3.36 -14.14 0.12
C TRP A 51 1.92 -13.95 0.62
N VAL A 52 1.10 -13.13 -0.05
CA VAL A 52 -0.31 -12.93 0.30
C VAL A 52 -1.09 -14.25 0.23
N ARG A 53 -0.88 -15.05 -0.82
CA ARG A 53 -1.56 -16.35 -1.02
C ARG A 53 -1.26 -17.36 0.08
N TYR A 54 -0.04 -17.38 0.60
CA TYR A 54 0.37 -18.30 1.66
C TYR A 54 0.31 -17.69 3.06
N SER A 55 -0.12 -16.44 3.18
CA SER A 55 -0.33 -15.79 4.47
C SER A 55 -1.52 -16.41 5.20
N THR A 56 -1.40 -16.55 6.52
CA THR A 56 -2.51 -16.95 7.39
C THR A 56 -3.48 -15.80 7.69
N GLU A 57 -3.12 -14.58 7.31
CA GLU A 57 -3.90 -13.38 7.60
C GLU A 57 -5.10 -13.21 6.67
N LYS A 58 -6.27 -12.94 7.26
CA LYS A 58 -7.51 -12.71 6.50
C LYS A 58 -7.62 -11.29 5.95
N SER A 59 -6.82 -10.36 6.47
CA SER A 59 -6.87 -8.94 6.11
C SER A 59 -5.48 -8.35 6.25
N LEU A 60 -5.07 -7.56 5.26
CA LEU A 60 -3.74 -6.98 5.17
C LEU A 60 -3.86 -5.47 4.94
N ILE A 61 -3.08 -4.70 5.68
CA ILE A 61 -2.87 -3.28 5.39
C ILE A 61 -1.55 -3.16 4.65
N VAL A 62 -1.62 -2.76 3.40
CA VAL A 62 -0.46 -2.59 2.53
C VAL A 62 -0.21 -1.10 2.35
N VAL A 63 0.95 -0.61 2.79
CA VAL A 63 1.36 0.78 2.63
C VAL A 63 2.44 0.84 1.57
N GLY A 64 2.28 1.71 0.57
CA GLY A 64 3.20 1.79 -0.55
C GLY A 64 2.95 2.99 -1.44
N HIS A 65 3.64 3.01 -2.58
CA HIS A 65 3.55 4.09 -3.54
C HIS A 65 2.44 3.87 -4.56
N SER A 66 1.84 4.96 -5.03
CA SER A 66 0.76 4.92 -6.04
C SER A 66 1.16 4.15 -7.31
N ALA A 67 2.44 4.18 -7.70
CA ALA A 67 2.94 3.48 -8.87
C ALA A 67 2.89 1.97 -8.69
N PHE A 68 3.35 1.46 -7.55
CA PHE A 68 3.26 0.03 -7.21
C PHE A 68 1.81 -0.46 -7.29
N PHE A 69 0.89 0.25 -6.63
CA PHE A 69 -0.52 -0.15 -6.63
C PHE A 69 -1.18 -0.08 -8.01
N ARG A 70 -0.76 0.86 -8.87
CA ARG A 70 -1.25 0.92 -10.24
C ARG A 70 -0.82 -0.33 -11.02
N GLU A 71 0.46 -0.67 -11.02
CA GLU A 71 0.96 -1.87 -11.72
C GLU A 71 0.35 -3.15 -11.13
N PHE A 72 0.22 -3.21 -9.81
CA PHE A 72 -0.45 -4.32 -9.13
C PHE A 72 -1.91 -4.47 -9.59
N VAL A 73 -2.68 -3.39 -9.59
CA VAL A 73 -4.09 -3.46 -10.01
C VAL A 73 -4.22 -3.78 -11.49
N GLN A 74 -3.40 -3.20 -12.35
CA GLN A 74 -3.46 -3.44 -13.80
C GLN A 74 -3.13 -4.88 -14.18
N ASN A 75 -2.16 -5.50 -13.51
CA ASN A 75 -1.72 -6.86 -13.83
C ASN A 75 -2.60 -7.96 -13.23
N TYR A 76 -3.33 -7.66 -12.15
CA TYR A 76 -4.08 -8.67 -11.40
C TYR A 76 -5.59 -8.38 -11.30
N ALA A 77 -6.12 -7.33 -11.94
CA ALA A 77 -7.55 -7.10 -12.01
C ALA A 77 -8.25 -8.22 -12.81
N SER A 78 -9.31 -8.79 -12.23
CA SER A 78 -10.12 -9.79 -12.94
C SER A 78 -10.79 -9.15 -14.17
N PRO A 79 -11.05 -9.92 -15.25
CA PRO A 79 -11.74 -9.39 -16.43
C PRO A 79 -13.09 -8.75 -16.10
N ALA A 80 -13.79 -9.29 -15.10
CA ALA A 80 -15.04 -8.74 -14.59
C ALA A 80 -14.84 -7.36 -13.95
N LEU A 81 -13.77 -7.18 -13.16
CA LEU A 81 -13.44 -5.88 -12.57
C LEU A 81 -13.05 -4.85 -13.63
N CYS A 82 -12.21 -5.22 -14.60
CA CYS A 82 -11.83 -4.36 -15.71
C CYS A 82 -13.05 -3.84 -16.48
N SER A 83 -14.06 -4.69 -16.66
CA SER A 83 -15.31 -4.34 -17.34
C SER A 83 -16.21 -3.43 -16.50
N LYS A 84 -16.30 -3.66 -15.18
CA LYS A 84 -17.21 -2.93 -14.28
C LYS A 84 -16.66 -1.58 -13.82
N LYS A 85 -15.35 -1.49 -13.55
CA LYS A 85 -14.70 -0.33 -12.91
C LYS A 85 -13.38 0.06 -13.59
N PRO A 86 -13.36 0.30 -14.91
CA PRO A 86 -12.11 0.56 -15.66
C PRO A 86 -11.34 1.78 -15.13
N ALA A 87 -12.04 2.82 -14.66
CA ALA A 87 -11.41 4.01 -14.10
C ALA A 87 -10.63 3.74 -12.79
N LEU A 88 -11.08 2.78 -11.98
CA LEU A 88 -10.37 2.40 -10.76
C LEU A 88 -9.15 1.53 -11.05
N VAL A 89 -9.22 0.71 -12.11
CA VAL A 89 -8.11 -0.14 -12.56
C VAL A 89 -6.99 0.70 -13.17
N MET A 90 -7.34 1.71 -13.96
CA MET A 90 -6.37 2.56 -14.66
C MET A 90 -5.95 3.80 -13.88
N GLY A 91 -6.68 4.13 -12.80
CA GLY A 91 -6.49 5.35 -12.04
C GLY A 91 -5.26 5.32 -11.13
N LYS A 92 -4.56 6.45 -11.04
CA LYS A 92 -3.50 6.67 -10.05
C LYS A 92 -4.11 7.01 -8.68
N LEU A 93 -3.59 6.43 -7.62
CA LEU A 93 -3.91 6.83 -6.24
C LEU A 93 -3.36 8.22 -5.92
N MET A 94 -4.17 9.05 -5.26
CA MET A 94 -3.72 10.28 -4.64
C MET A 94 -2.91 10.00 -3.38
N ASN A 95 -2.15 11.00 -2.91
CA ASN A 95 -1.38 10.87 -1.68
C ASN A 95 -2.30 10.58 -0.50
N CYS A 96 -1.94 9.56 0.30
CA CYS A 96 -2.71 9.08 1.44
C CYS A 96 -4.13 8.59 1.09
N GLU A 97 -4.42 8.33 -0.19
CA GLU A 97 -5.66 7.67 -0.59
C GLU A 97 -5.65 6.21 -0.12
N MET A 98 -6.78 5.76 0.41
CA MET A 98 -6.99 4.38 0.83
C MET A 98 -8.06 3.73 -0.05
N ARG A 99 -7.77 2.52 -0.52
CA ARG A 99 -8.73 1.67 -1.23
C ARG A 99 -8.76 0.30 -0.58
N GLY A 100 -9.97 -0.24 -0.43
CA GLY A 100 -10.17 -1.63 -0.07
C GLY A 100 -10.08 -2.46 -1.34
N ILE A 101 -9.32 -3.54 -1.27
CA ILE A 101 -9.12 -4.47 -2.37
C ILE A 101 -9.65 -5.83 -1.91
N ARG A 102 -10.55 -6.42 -2.69
CA ARG A 102 -10.95 -7.81 -2.52
C ARG A 102 -10.10 -8.66 -3.43
N PHE A 103 -9.24 -9.47 -2.83
CA PHE A 103 -8.31 -10.35 -3.51
C PHE A 103 -8.77 -11.81 -3.34
N ASP A 104 -8.91 -12.53 -4.45
CA ASP A 104 -9.20 -13.96 -4.45
C ASP A 104 -7.89 -14.74 -4.41
N LEU A 105 -7.67 -15.48 -3.32
CA LEU A 105 -6.43 -16.24 -3.11
C LEU A 105 -6.32 -17.45 -4.04
N SER A 106 -7.43 -18.01 -4.52
CA SER A 106 -7.45 -19.18 -5.40
C SER A 106 -7.01 -18.83 -6.81
N THR A 107 -7.47 -17.70 -7.33
CA THR A 107 -7.11 -17.20 -8.66
C THR A 107 -5.88 -16.29 -8.61
N GLY A 108 -5.61 -15.67 -7.46
CA GLY A 108 -4.68 -14.56 -7.29
C GLY A 108 -5.10 -13.31 -8.05
N MET A 109 -6.39 -13.11 -8.26
CA MET A 109 -6.92 -11.95 -8.96
C MET A 109 -7.63 -11.01 -7.98
N ILE A 110 -7.67 -9.74 -8.35
CA ILE A 110 -8.46 -8.71 -7.69
C ILE A 110 -9.87 -8.75 -8.27
N GLU A 111 -10.82 -9.09 -7.41
CA GLU A 111 -12.23 -9.21 -7.79
C GLU A 111 -13.00 -7.92 -7.59
N ASP A 112 -12.57 -7.09 -6.64
CA ASP A 112 -13.22 -5.80 -6.41
C ASP A 112 -12.30 -4.75 -5.81
N ILE A 113 -12.62 -3.48 -6.10
CA ILE A 113 -12.02 -2.30 -5.48
C ILE A 113 -13.15 -1.47 -4.89
N VAL A 114 -13.07 -1.24 -3.58
CA VAL A 114 -14.03 -0.45 -2.82
C VAL A 114 -13.34 0.82 -2.29
N PRO A 115 -13.96 2.00 -2.42
CA PRO A 115 -13.47 3.18 -1.71
C PRO A 115 -13.57 2.91 -0.21
N VAL A 116 -12.49 3.13 0.53
CA VAL A 116 -12.58 3.20 1.99
C VAL A 116 -13.05 4.60 2.31
N ALA A 117 -14.25 4.73 2.89
CA ALA A 117 -14.72 6.02 3.36
C ALA A 117 -13.65 6.63 4.25
N LYS A 118 -13.32 7.91 4.03
CA LYS A 118 -12.55 8.65 5.02
C LYS A 118 -13.37 8.58 6.32
N PRO A 119 -12.78 8.22 7.47
CA PRO A 119 -13.50 8.35 8.73
C PRO A 119 -14.00 9.80 8.81
N ASP A 120 -15.29 9.98 9.07
CA ASP A 120 -15.89 11.30 9.19
C ASP A 120 -15.17 12.09 10.29
N VAL A 121 -14.29 13.02 9.90
CA VAL A 121 -13.55 13.87 10.85
C VAL A 121 -14.47 14.97 11.44
N HIS A 122 -15.77 14.92 11.20
CA HIS A 122 -16.76 15.85 11.73
C HIS A 122 -17.95 15.13 12.38
N THR A 123 -17.69 14.42 13.46
CA THR A 123 -18.68 14.24 14.54
C THR A 123 -17.91 14.20 15.87
N SER A 124 -17.53 15.38 16.33
CA SER A 124 -17.28 15.60 17.75
C SER A 124 -18.18 16.76 18.16
N VAL A 125 -19.00 16.44 19.17
CA VAL A 125 -20.08 17.20 19.79
C VAL A 125 -19.59 18.53 20.34
#